data_AF-A0ABD4DTJ8-F1
#
_entry.id   AF-A0ABD4DTJ8-F1
#
_cell.length_a   1.000
_cell.length_b   1.000
_cell.length_c   1.000
_cell.angle_alpha   90.00
_cell.angle_beta   90.00
_cell.angle_gamma   90.00
#
_symmetry.space_group_name_H-M   'P 1'
#
loop_
_entity.id
_entity.type
_entity.pdbx_description
1 polymer ?
#
loop_
_entity_poly.entity_id
_entity_poly.type
_entity_poly.pdbx_seq_one_letter_code
_entity_poly.pdbx_strand_id
1 'polypeptide(L)'
;MLSNILDFISVDKLRFLDVGSLHSCRELIDMGVSDDPDMRIFEISHEGQRVTQWIERPLFLSADQSLIGKWMALSVDRVMLSVAKLK
;
A
#
# COMPACT_ATOMS: atom_id res chain seq x y z
N MET A 1 -7.50 21.94 -5.01
CA MET A 1 -6.46 20.90 -5.20
C MET A 1 -7.06 19.50 -5.13
N LEU A 2 -7.92 19.17 -4.15
CA LEU A 2 -8.67 17.91 -4.10
C LEU A 2 -9.66 17.71 -5.27
N SER A 3 -10.19 18.78 -5.87
CA SER A 3 -11.07 18.71 -7.05
C SER A 3 -10.42 18.00 -8.24
N ASN A 4 -9.10 18.15 -8.42
CA ASN A 4 -8.40 17.63 -9.59
C ASN A 4 -8.21 16.11 -9.55
N ILE A 5 -8.15 15.50 -8.36
CA ILE A 5 -8.04 14.04 -8.22
C ILE A 5 -9.40 13.39 -8.53
N LEU A 6 -10.49 13.99 -8.04
CA LEU A 6 -11.84 13.50 -8.32
C LEU A 6 -12.21 13.65 -9.80
N ASP A 7 -11.74 14.70 -10.47
CA ASP A 7 -11.85 14.86 -11.93
C ASP A 7 -11.06 13.81 -12.73
N PHE A 8 -10.00 13.24 -12.15
CA PHE A 8 -9.22 12.15 -12.74
C PHE A 8 -9.93 10.80 -12.63
N ILE A 9 -10.69 10.61 -11.54
CA ILE A 9 -11.54 9.43 -11.28
C ILE A 9 -12.93 9.62 -11.92
N SER A 10 -13.13 10.68 -12.72
CA SER A 10 -14.39 10.88 -13.45
C SER A 10 -14.67 9.66 -14.34
N VAL A 11 -15.77 8.98 -14.03
CA VAL A 11 -16.19 7.68 -14.59
C VAL A 11 -16.20 7.70 -16.14
N ASP A 12 -16.42 8.86 -16.74
CA ASP A 12 -16.45 9.04 -18.20
C ASP A 12 -15.08 8.94 -18.89
N LYS A 13 -13.97 9.18 -18.15
CA LYS A 13 -12.59 9.06 -18.66
C LYS A 13 -11.98 7.67 -18.45
N LEU A 14 -12.63 6.81 -17.68
CA LEU A 14 -12.12 5.48 -17.28
C LEU A 14 -12.51 4.35 -18.25
N ARG A 15 -12.87 4.66 -19.50
CA ARG A 15 -13.30 3.63 -20.47
C ARG A 15 -12.25 2.56 -20.78
N PHE A 16 -11.01 2.75 -20.33
CA PHE A 16 -9.89 1.80 -20.46
C PHE A 16 -9.04 1.65 -19.19
N LEU A 17 -9.52 2.08 -18.01
CA LEU A 17 -8.78 1.82 -16.78
C LEU A 17 -9.15 0.40 -16.33
N ASP A 18 -8.27 -0.56 -16.58
CA ASP A 18 -8.29 -1.85 -15.90
C ASP A 18 -7.90 -1.59 -14.44
N VAL A 19 -8.89 -1.16 -13.66
CA VAL A 19 -8.77 -1.11 -12.20
C VAL A 19 -8.79 -2.57 -11.78
N GLY A 20 -7.61 -3.17 -11.67
CA GLY A 20 -7.46 -4.48 -11.04
C GLY A 20 -8.22 -4.51 -9.72
N SER A 21 -8.57 -5.71 -9.24
CA SER A 21 -9.47 -5.93 -8.09
C SER A 21 -9.35 -4.84 -7.02
N LEU A 22 -10.37 -3.98 -6.92
CA LEU A 22 -10.41 -2.90 -5.96
C LEU A 22 -10.80 -3.49 -4.61
N HIS A 23 -9.89 -3.44 -3.65
CA HIS A 23 -10.11 -3.92 -2.29
C HIS A 23 -10.26 -2.74 -1.33
N SER A 24 -11.25 -2.82 -0.45
CA SER A 24 -11.38 -1.94 0.70
C SER A 24 -10.22 -2.16 1.68
N CYS A 25 -9.93 -1.17 2.54
CA CYS A 25 -8.92 -1.34 3.60
C CYS A 25 -9.18 -2.58 4.45
N ARG A 26 -10.44 -2.90 4.73
CA ARG A 26 -10.79 -4.07 5.52
C ARG A 26 -10.45 -5.37 4.81
N GLU A 27 -10.76 -5.47 3.51
CA GLU A 27 -10.38 -6.65 2.72
C GLU A 27 -8.86 -6.80 2.64
N LEU A 28 -8.10 -5.71 2.48
CA LEU A 28 -6.64 -5.78 2.50
C LEU A 28 -6.09 -6.26 3.85
N ILE A 29 -6.70 -5.83 4.97
CA ILE A 29 -6.34 -6.30 6.32
C ILE A 29 -6.69 -7.78 6.51
N ASP A 30 -7.82 -8.23 5.99
CA ASP A 30 -8.30 -9.60 6.14
C ASP A 30 -7.50 -10.58 5.26
N MET A 31 -6.99 -10.13 4.10
CA MET A 31 -6.18 -10.93 3.18
C MET A 31 -4.68 -10.93 3.49
N GLY A 32 -4.17 -9.89 4.13
CA GLY A 32 -2.74 -9.75 4.42
C GLY A 32 -2.22 -10.72 5.49
N VAL A 33 -0.92 -10.96 5.48
CA VAL A 33 -0.25 -11.94 6.37
C VAL A 33 0.65 -11.31 7.42
N SER A 34 0.85 -9.99 7.41
CA SER A 34 1.65 -9.30 8.45
C SER A 34 0.97 -9.35 9.83
N ASP A 35 1.78 -9.41 10.89
CA ASP A 35 1.28 -9.38 12.27
C ASP A 35 0.68 -8.02 12.66
N ASP A 36 1.17 -6.91 12.07
CA ASP A 36 0.57 -5.56 12.23
C ASP A 36 -0.56 -5.36 11.20
N PRO A 37 -1.83 -5.26 11.62
CA PRO A 37 -2.96 -5.03 10.73
C PRO A 37 -2.79 -3.81 9.82
N ASP A 38 -2.17 -2.74 10.31
CA ASP A 38 -2.02 -1.51 9.52
C ASP A 38 -0.87 -1.61 8.50
N MET A 39 0.00 -2.62 8.59
CA MET A 39 1.00 -2.89 7.55
C MET A 39 0.43 -3.71 6.39
N ARG A 40 -0.66 -4.45 6.62
CA ARG A 40 -1.28 -5.33 5.62
C ARG A 40 -1.78 -4.59 4.39
N ILE A 41 -2.24 -3.35 4.57
CA ILE A 41 -2.68 -2.49 3.46
C ILE A 41 -1.55 -2.12 2.49
N PHE A 42 -0.29 -2.35 2.86
CA PHE A 42 0.87 -2.10 2.00
C PHE A 42 1.43 -3.36 1.35
N GLU A 43 0.82 -4.53 1.57
CA GLU A 43 1.22 -5.78 0.94
C GLU A 43 0.71 -5.81 -0.51
N ILE A 44 1.59 -6.17 -1.46
CA ILE A 44 1.22 -6.41 -2.86
C ILE A 44 1.11 -7.91 -3.13
N SER A 45 2.04 -8.70 -2.58
CA SER A 45 2.06 -10.14 -2.76
C SER A 45 2.73 -10.83 -1.59
N HIS A 46 2.35 -12.09 -1.36
CA HIS A 46 2.91 -12.94 -0.33
C HIS A 46 3.07 -14.38 -0.82
N GLU A 47 4.02 -15.10 -0.25
CA GLU A 47 4.25 -16.54 -0.44
C GLU A 47 4.11 -17.21 0.93
N GLY A 48 3.00 -17.93 1.13
CA GLY A 48 2.62 -18.43 2.45
C GLY A 48 2.46 -17.29 3.46
N GLN A 49 3.20 -17.35 4.57
CA GLN A 49 3.20 -16.35 5.64
C GLN A 49 4.27 -15.26 5.46
N ARG A 50 4.86 -15.14 4.26
CA ARG A 50 5.92 -14.18 3.99
C ARG A 50 5.50 -13.20 2.91
N VAL A 51 5.54 -11.91 3.23
CA VAL A 51 5.33 -10.85 2.23
C VAL A 51 6.54 -10.81 1.28
N THR A 52 6.28 -10.89 -0.02
CA THR A 52 7.28 -10.90 -1.08
C THR A 52 7.39 -9.56 -1.79
N GLN A 53 6.30 -8.79 -1.84
CA GLN A 53 6.28 -7.47 -2.45
C GLN A 53 5.45 -6.49 -1.61
N TRP A 54 5.95 -5.26 -1.52
CA TRP A 54 5.35 -4.16 -0.78
C TRP A 54 5.13 -2.96 -1.69
N ILE A 55 4.15 -2.12 -1.35
CA ILE A 55 3.92 -0.86 -2.07
C ILE A 55 5.11 0.08 -1.88
N GLU A 56 5.68 0.52 -3.00
CA GLU A 56 6.84 1.43 -3.00
C GLU A 56 6.45 2.90 -2.93
N ARG A 57 5.28 3.28 -3.45
CA ARG A 57 4.83 4.67 -3.55
C ARG A 57 3.32 4.78 -3.30
N PRO A 58 2.86 4.52 -2.06
CA PRO A 58 1.44 4.61 -1.76
C PRO A 58 0.96 6.05 -1.84
N LEU A 59 -0.23 6.24 -2.41
CA LEU A 59 -0.96 7.50 -2.29
C LEU A 59 -1.84 7.44 -1.05
N PHE A 60 -1.59 8.31 -0.08
CA PHE A 60 -2.41 8.41 1.13
C PHE A 60 -3.53 9.43 0.92
N LEU A 61 -4.77 8.93 0.88
CA LEU A 61 -5.97 9.76 0.93
C LEU A 61 -6.70 9.50 2.25
N SER A 62 -6.06 9.88 3.37
CA SER A 62 -6.57 9.65 4.72
C SER A 62 -6.36 10.88 5.59
N ALA A 63 -7.28 11.12 6.53
CA ALA A 63 -7.11 12.08 7.61
C ALA A 63 -6.21 11.54 8.74
N ASP A 64 -6.01 10.23 8.80
CA ASP A 64 -5.15 9.56 9.77
C ASP A 64 -3.69 9.57 9.29
N GLN A 65 -2.84 10.33 10.00
CA GLN A 65 -1.41 10.44 9.70
C GLN A 65 -0.57 9.28 10.23
N SER A 66 -1.12 8.41 11.09
CA SER A 66 -0.39 7.27 11.65
C SER A 66 0.10 6.30 10.56
N LEU A 67 -0.69 6.13 9.50
CA LEU A 67 -0.37 5.28 8.35
C LEU A 67 0.88 5.75 7.59
N ILE A 68 1.10 7.06 7.50
CA ILE A 68 2.31 7.63 6.89
C ILE A 68 3.53 7.26 7.74
N GLY A 69 3.42 7.40 9.07
CA GLY A 69 4.46 7.00 10.01
C GLY A 69 4.84 5.51 9.89
N LYS A 70 3.83 4.64 9.82
CA LYS A 70 4.02 3.19 9.66
C LYS A 70 4.70 2.84 8.33
N TRP A 71 4.29 3.47 7.22
CA TRP A 71 4.93 3.24 5.93
C TRP A 71 6.38 3.74 5.89
N MET A 72 6.69 4.86 6.54
CA MET A 72 8.08 5.33 6.66
C MET A 72 8.94 4.36 7.47
N ALA A 73 8.43 3.84 8.59
CA ALA A 73 9.14 2.84 9.39
C ALA A 73 9.44 1.57 8.57
N LEU A 74 8.44 1.03 7.87
CA LEU A 74 8.60 -0.09 6.95
C LEU A 74 9.67 0.19 5.88
N SER A 75 9.67 1.39 5.31
CA SER A 75 10.64 1.79 4.28
C SER A 75 12.07 1.82 4.82
N VAL A 76 12.26 2.36 6.03
CA VAL A 76 13.57 2.39 6.70
C VAL A 76 14.06 0.97 7.01
N ASP A 77 13.20 0.12 7.58
CA ASP A 77 13.54 -1.26 7.91
C ASP A 77 13.98 -2.04 6.67
N ARG A 78 13.27 -1.88 5.55
CA ARG A 78 13.62 -2.50 4.26
C ARG A 78 14.98 -2.03 3.76
N VAL A 79 15.28 -0.74 3.86
CA VAL A 79 16.60 -0.20 3.48
C VAL A 79 17.68 -0.80 4.37
N MET A 80 17.50 -0.83 5.68
CA MET A 80 18.50 -1.39 6.61
C MET A 80 18.77 -2.88 6.37
N LEU A 81 17.71 -3.67 6.13
CA LEU A 81 17.85 -5.09 5.78
C LEU A 81 18.58 -5.28 4.45
N SER A 82 18.36 -4.40 3.46
CA SER A 82 19.08 -4.47 2.17
C SER A 82 20.57 -4.16 2.33
N VAL A 83 20.93 -3.19 3.19
CA VAL A 83 22.33 -2.84 3.50
C VAL A 83 23.03 -3.95 4.28
N ALA A 84 22.33 -4.60 5.21
CA ALA A 84 22.89 -5.70 6.00
C ALA A 84 23.21 -6.94 5.14
N LYS A 85 22.46 -7.19 4.07
CA LYS A 85 22.71 -8.29 3.12
C LYS A 85 23.89 -8.06 2.17
N LEU A 86 24.43 -6.84 2.13
CA LEU A 86 25.58 -6.47 1.29
C LEU A 86 26.93 -6.57 2.05
N LYS A 87 26.91 -6.90 3.35
CA LYS A 87 28.08 -7.19 4.17
C LYS A 87 28.25 -8.70 4.35
#